data_AF-A0A2K5DRQ7-F1
#
_entry.id   AF-A0A2K5DRQ7-F1
#
_cell.length_a   1.000
_cell.length_b   1.000
_cell.length_c   1.000
_cell.angle_alpha   90.00
_cell.angle_beta   90.00
_cell.angle_gamma   90.00
#
_symmetry.space_group_name_H-M   'P 1'
#
loop_
_entity.id
_entity.type
_entity.pdbx_description
1 polymer ?
#
loop_
_entity_poly.entity_id
_entity_poly.type
_entity_poly.pdbx_seq_one_letter_code
_entity_poly.pdbx_strand_id
1 'polypeptide(L)'
;GKLRYWVDRRRKAILVQVPRASGSPEYFVRLCLKLFTCKDAGAPVLVNASSVSRAVSLPYSQELPCLCLEGWSATLDAVRTQICPFENDTQALETLWDTVHYHPGSQTLSWEPACPVSGQVSLCWCPGPGDSCHRLQHSSQLAHRRVQYLLVDTQPQLCLKFSNSWGSWVRCPFKQRHFPTPPTSRCTCVTGGGHSSQPADPHSRPAHFLQPQLTSKLPLPLPSW
;
A
#
# COMPACT_ATOMS: atom_id res chain seq x y z
N GLY A 1 -11.44 -15.39 28.97
CA GLY A 1 -12.82 -14.87 28.76
C GLY A 1 -12.83 -13.97 27.54
N LYS A 2 -13.86 -14.04 26.69
CA LYS A 2 -13.92 -13.26 25.44
C LYS A 2 -14.33 -11.82 25.75
N LEU A 3 -13.53 -10.84 25.29
CA LEU A 3 -13.85 -9.42 25.41
C LEU A 3 -15.08 -9.09 24.56
N ARG A 4 -15.97 -8.22 25.07
CA ARG A 4 -17.04 -7.62 24.27
C ARG A 4 -16.59 -6.23 23.84
N TYR A 5 -16.90 -5.85 22.60
CA TYR A 5 -16.52 -4.54 22.08
C TYR A 5 -17.59 -3.97 21.15
N TRP A 6 -17.56 -2.65 20.98
CA TRP A 6 -18.36 -1.90 20.01
C TRP A 6 -17.51 -0.79 19.40
N VAL A 7 -17.68 -0.56 18.10
CA VAL A 7 -16.97 0.50 17.38
C VAL A 7 -17.87 1.74 17.31
N ASP A 8 -17.44 2.84 17.91
CA ASP A 8 -18.07 4.16 17.77
C ASP A 8 -17.29 4.99 16.75
N ARG A 9 -17.72 4.91 15.48
CA ARG A 9 -17.09 5.66 14.38
C ARG A 9 -17.25 7.17 14.50
N ARG A 10 -18.29 7.66 15.18
CA ARG A 10 -18.51 9.11 15.37
C ARG A 10 -17.47 9.69 16.31
N ARG A 11 -17.15 8.97 17.39
CA ARG A 11 -16.13 9.36 18.36
C ARG A 11 -14.73 8.85 17.99
N LYS A 12 -14.60 8.10 16.89
CA LYS A 12 -13.40 7.36 16.51
C LYS A 12 -12.81 6.59 17.69
N ALA A 13 -13.63 5.76 18.33
CA ALA A 13 -13.22 4.99 19.50
C ALA A 13 -13.80 3.58 19.50
N ILE A 14 -13.08 2.66 20.12
CA ILE A 14 -13.55 1.30 20.42
C ILE A 14 -13.92 1.25 21.89
N LEU A 15 -15.19 0.97 22.18
CA LEU A 15 -15.68 0.70 23.51
C LEU A 15 -15.44 -0.76 23.83
N VAL A 16 -14.78 -1.04 24.94
CA VAL A 16 -14.40 -2.40 25.35
C VAL A 16 -15.01 -2.67 26.70
N GLN A 17 -15.69 -3.81 26.80
CA GLN A 17 -16.30 -4.30 28.01
C GLN A 17 -15.60 -5.58 28.45
N VAL A 18 -14.96 -5.50 29.61
CA VAL A 18 -14.29 -6.65 30.23
C VAL A 18 -15.35 -7.45 31.03
N PRO A 19 -15.47 -8.77 30.81
CA PRO A 19 -16.41 -9.61 31.54
C PRO A 19 -16.18 -9.55 33.06
N ARG A 20 -17.25 -9.43 33.83
CA ARG A 20 -17.19 -9.47 35.29
C ARG A 20 -17.33 -10.92 35.78
N ALA A 21 -16.33 -11.41 36.48
CA ALA A 21 -16.42 -12.63 37.28
C ALA A 21 -15.94 -12.35 38.71
N SER A 22 -16.57 -12.97 39.72
CA SER A 22 -16.11 -12.86 41.11
C SER A 22 -14.66 -13.34 41.21
N GLY A 23 -13.79 -12.52 41.81
CA GLY A 23 -12.34 -12.84 41.90
C GLY A 23 -11.55 -12.67 40.59
N SER A 24 -12.12 -12.08 39.54
CA SER A 24 -11.36 -11.84 38.30
C SER A 24 -10.25 -10.82 38.52
N PRO A 25 -9.02 -11.11 38.07
CA PRO A 25 -7.88 -10.19 38.19
C PRO A 25 -8.14 -8.91 37.41
N GLU A 26 -7.33 -7.89 37.67
CA GLU A 26 -7.28 -6.71 36.82
C GLU A 26 -6.93 -7.12 35.38
N TYR A 27 -7.32 -6.29 34.41
CA TYR A 27 -7.22 -6.66 33.00
C TYR A 27 -6.67 -5.49 32.19
N PHE A 28 -5.61 -5.73 31.42
CA PHE A 28 -5.05 -4.73 30.52
C PHE A 28 -5.72 -4.81 29.16
N VAL A 29 -5.94 -3.65 28.57
CA VAL A 29 -6.48 -3.51 27.22
C VAL A 29 -5.72 -2.40 26.49
N ARG A 30 -5.34 -2.63 25.22
CA ARG A 30 -4.72 -1.61 24.36
C ARG A 30 -5.18 -1.73 22.91
N LEU A 31 -4.90 -0.70 22.13
CA LEU A 31 -4.91 -0.76 20.67
C LEU A 31 -3.50 -0.98 20.13
N CYS A 32 -3.38 -1.77 19.07
CA CYS A 32 -2.13 -1.98 18.36
C CYS A 32 -2.34 -2.25 16.87
N LEU A 33 -1.27 -2.10 16.10
CA LEU A 33 -1.21 -2.55 14.70
C LEU A 33 -0.63 -3.96 14.64
N LYS A 34 -1.42 -4.90 14.13
CA LYS A 34 -1.03 -6.29 13.89
C LYS A 34 -0.15 -6.37 12.65
N LEU A 35 1.16 -6.39 12.89
CA LEU A 35 2.19 -6.66 11.90
C LEU A 35 2.70 -8.10 12.12
N PHE A 36 4.01 -8.29 12.12
CA PHE A 36 4.62 -9.52 12.65
C PHE A 36 4.40 -9.63 14.18
N THR A 37 4.40 -8.49 14.87
CA THR A 37 4.01 -8.35 16.28
C THR A 37 2.96 -7.24 16.41
N CYS A 38 2.29 -7.19 17.56
CA CYS A 38 1.34 -6.14 17.91
C CYS A 38 2.12 -4.87 18.32
N LYS A 39 2.29 -3.94 17.38
CA LYS A 39 2.99 -2.66 17.58
C LYS A 39 2.03 -1.65 18.20
N ASP A 40 2.43 -1.01 19.30
CA ASP A 40 1.58 -0.08 20.05
C ASP A 40 0.95 1.01 19.17
N ALA A 41 -0.37 1.17 19.30
CA ALA A 41 -1.17 2.23 18.68
C ALA A 41 -1.92 3.08 19.72
N GLY A 42 -1.59 2.90 21.00
CA GLY A 42 -2.16 3.61 22.14
C GLY A 42 -1.61 3.04 23.45
N ALA A 43 -1.67 3.83 24.53
CA ALA A 43 -1.23 3.37 25.83
C ALA A 43 -2.14 2.24 26.36
N PRO A 44 -1.59 1.19 27.00
CA PRO A 44 -2.39 0.20 27.70
C PRO A 44 -3.20 0.83 28.84
N VAL A 45 -4.45 0.43 28.96
CA VAL A 45 -5.36 0.84 30.02
C VAL A 45 -5.61 -0.34 30.94
N LEU A 46 -5.44 -0.12 32.24
CA LEU A 46 -5.76 -1.10 33.29
C LEU A 46 -7.24 -0.98 33.67
N VAL A 47 -7.96 -2.10 33.62
CA VAL A 47 -9.36 -2.21 34.01
C VAL A 47 -9.45 -2.90 35.36
N ASN A 48 -9.68 -2.10 36.40
CA ASN A 48 -9.72 -2.58 37.78
C ASN A 48 -10.94 -3.47 38.05
N ALA A 49 -10.78 -4.39 39.01
CA ALA A 49 -11.82 -5.33 39.40
C ALA A 49 -13.05 -4.70 40.08
N SER A 50 -12.84 -3.55 40.72
CA SER A 50 -13.85 -2.78 41.44
C SER A 50 -14.64 -1.81 40.57
N SER A 51 -14.26 -1.61 39.30
CA SER A 51 -14.95 -0.66 38.42
C SER A 51 -16.39 -1.10 38.13
N VAL A 52 -17.35 -0.19 38.33
CA VAL A 52 -18.80 -0.50 38.24
C VAL A 52 -19.18 -0.95 36.83
N SER A 53 -18.65 -0.28 35.81
CA SER A 53 -18.94 -0.57 34.41
C SER A 53 -17.94 -1.52 33.75
N ARG A 54 -16.69 -1.67 34.24
CA ARG A 54 -15.61 -2.41 33.56
C ARG A 54 -15.51 -2.14 32.05
N ALA A 55 -15.86 -0.91 31.67
CA ALA A 55 -15.92 -0.44 30.30
C ALA A 55 -14.88 0.65 30.09
N VAL A 56 -14.13 0.57 29.00
CA VAL A 56 -13.13 1.58 28.61
C VAL A 56 -13.33 2.00 27.17
N SER A 57 -13.00 3.26 26.88
CA SER A 57 -13.02 3.80 25.52
C SER A 57 -11.60 3.99 25.04
N LEU A 58 -11.26 3.37 23.91
CA LEU A 58 -9.94 3.46 23.30
C LEU A 58 -10.04 4.23 21.99
N PRO A 59 -9.54 5.48 21.92
CA PRO A 59 -9.60 6.29 20.70
C PRO A 59 -8.62 5.80 19.64
N TYR A 60 -8.97 5.97 18.37
CA TYR A 60 -8.12 5.67 17.21
C TYR A 60 -8.09 6.84 16.23
N SER A 61 -6.99 6.96 15.48
CA SER A 61 -6.85 8.05 14.48
C SER A 61 -7.49 7.69 13.14
N GLN A 62 -7.27 6.46 12.70
CA GLN A 62 -7.63 5.96 11.38
C GLN A 62 -8.11 4.51 11.45
N GLU A 63 -9.10 4.17 10.62
CA GLU A 63 -9.64 2.81 10.51
C GLU A 63 -8.70 2.02 9.59
N LEU A 64 -7.93 1.12 10.18
CA LEU A 64 -6.91 0.33 9.48
C LEU A 64 -7.21 -1.16 9.64
N PRO A 65 -7.07 -2.00 8.60
CA PRO A 65 -7.40 -3.44 8.69
C PRO A 65 -6.60 -4.21 9.76
N CYS A 66 -5.37 -3.77 10.00
CA CYS A 66 -4.49 -4.33 11.02
C CYS A 66 -4.65 -3.66 12.40
N LEU A 67 -5.53 -2.68 12.58
CA LEU A 67 -5.79 -2.10 13.90
C LEU A 67 -6.61 -3.08 14.73
N CYS A 68 -6.02 -3.53 15.84
CA CYS A 68 -6.59 -4.56 16.68
C CYS A 68 -6.63 -4.13 18.14
N LEU A 69 -7.65 -4.63 18.82
CA LEU A 69 -7.78 -4.66 20.26
C LEU A 69 -6.94 -5.82 20.79
N GLU A 70 -6.05 -5.54 21.75
CA GLU A 70 -5.32 -6.58 22.48
C GLU A 70 -5.65 -6.47 23.97
N GLY A 71 -5.86 -7.61 24.63
CA GLY A 71 -6.09 -7.64 26.07
C GLY A 71 -5.57 -8.91 26.76
N TRP A 72 -5.22 -8.77 28.03
CA TRP A 72 -4.67 -9.85 28.87
C TRP A 72 -4.94 -9.57 30.36
N SER A 73 -5.01 -10.61 31.18
CA SER A 73 -5.11 -10.44 32.64
C SER A 73 -3.81 -9.91 33.21
N ALA A 74 -3.89 -9.11 34.28
CA ALA A 74 -2.75 -8.65 35.08
C ALA A 74 -2.20 -9.77 35.98
N THR A 75 -1.99 -10.94 35.39
CA THR A 75 -1.37 -12.11 36.02
C THR A 75 -0.10 -12.44 35.27
N LEU A 76 0.87 -13.05 35.94
CA LEU A 76 2.08 -13.54 35.30
C LEU A 76 1.71 -14.49 34.15
N ASP A 77 2.42 -14.35 33.03
CA ASP A 77 2.29 -15.17 31.82
C ASP A 77 0.87 -15.28 31.24
N ALA A 78 0.07 -14.22 31.42
CA ALA A 78 -1.28 -14.16 30.85
C ALA A 78 -1.25 -14.25 29.32
N VAL A 79 -2.09 -15.14 28.77
CA VAL A 79 -2.31 -15.24 27.32
C VAL A 79 -2.99 -13.97 26.81
N ARG A 80 -2.40 -13.37 25.77
CA ARG A 80 -2.94 -12.20 25.08
C ARG A 80 -4.02 -12.63 24.09
N THR A 81 -5.17 -11.98 24.14
CA THR A 81 -6.25 -12.13 23.16
C THR A 81 -6.24 -10.92 22.24
N GLN A 82 -6.27 -11.14 20.93
CA GLN A 82 -6.30 -10.09 19.92
C GLN A 82 -7.56 -10.20 19.06
N ILE A 83 -8.21 -9.07 18.79
CA ILE A 83 -9.41 -8.97 17.95
C ILE A 83 -9.22 -7.77 17.01
N CYS A 84 -9.43 -7.94 15.71
CA CYS A 84 -9.22 -6.90 14.69
C CYS A 84 -10.57 -6.46 14.10
N PRO A 85 -11.18 -5.37 14.59
CA PRO A 85 -12.55 -4.99 14.19
C PRO A 85 -12.69 -4.59 12.72
N PHE A 86 -11.59 -4.15 12.10
CA PHE A 86 -11.58 -3.59 10.74
C PHE A 86 -10.94 -4.51 9.71
N GLU A 87 -10.58 -5.75 10.08
CA GLU A 87 -9.82 -6.66 9.21
C GLU A 87 -10.49 -6.85 7.85
N ASN A 88 -11.81 -7.00 7.83
CA ASN A 88 -12.61 -7.20 6.61
C ASN A 88 -13.42 -5.95 6.21
N ASP A 89 -13.07 -4.78 6.75
CA ASP A 89 -13.79 -3.53 6.44
C ASP A 89 -13.26 -2.92 5.13
N THR A 90 -14.16 -2.71 4.17
CA THR A 90 -13.80 -2.21 2.84
C THR A 90 -13.29 -0.77 2.87
N GLN A 91 -13.81 0.08 3.77
CA GLN A 91 -13.39 1.46 3.92
C GLN A 91 -12.00 1.54 4.56
N ALA A 92 -11.70 0.66 5.53
CA ALA A 92 -10.36 0.53 6.09
C ALA A 92 -9.33 0.07 5.04
N LEU A 93 -9.72 -0.86 4.16
CA LEU A 93 -8.87 -1.30 3.04
C LEU A 93 -8.63 -0.18 2.02
N GLU A 94 -9.65 0.62 1.71
CA GLU A 94 -9.52 1.79 0.84
C GLU A 94 -8.52 2.82 1.39
N THR A 95 -8.51 3.02 2.70
CA THR A 95 -7.62 3.97 3.38
C THR A 95 -6.13 3.63 3.18
N LEU A 96 -5.78 2.36 2.93
CA LEU A 96 -4.40 1.99 2.62
C LEU A 96 -3.90 2.60 1.30
N TRP A 97 -4.81 2.99 0.39
CA TRP A 97 -4.49 3.57 -0.92
C TRP A 97 -4.20 5.06 -0.92
N ASP A 98 -4.52 5.75 0.18
CA ASP A 98 -4.20 7.19 0.31
C ASP A 98 -2.70 7.45 0.42
N THR A 99 -1.91 6.39 0.66
CA THR A 99 -0.44 6.43 0.80
C THR A 99 0.33 6.23 -0.51
N VAL A 100 -0.36 6.23 -1.66
CA VAL A 100 0.32 6.21 -2.97
C VAL A 100 0.91 7.59 -3.25
N HIS A 101 2.23 7.66 -3.34
CA HIS A 101 2.96 8.91 -3.47
C HIS A 101 3.96 8.88 -4.61
N TYR A 102 3.98 9.96 -5.41
CA TYR A 102 5.01 10.20 -6.39
C TYR A 102 6.08 11.14 -5.82
N HIS A 103 7.34 10.75 -5.92
CA HIS A 103 8.51 11.52 -5.51
C HIS A 103 9.16 12.14 -6.75
N PRO A 104 8.99 13.47 -7.01
CA PRO A 104 9.47 14.09 -8.24
C PRO A 104 10.99 14.05 -8.39
N GLY A 105 11.74 14.23 -7.29
CA GLY A 105 13.20 14.28 -7.32
C GLY A 105 13.86 12.98 -7.78
N SER A 106 13.26 11.83 -7.46
CA SER A 106 13.75 10.50 -7.86
C SER A 106 12.89 9.84 -8.94
N GLN A 107 11.90 10.56 -9.48
CA GLN A 107 10.91 10.05 -10.44
C GLN A 107 10.31 8.70 -10.00
N THR A 108 10.06 8.55 -8.69
CA THR A 108 9.66 7.26 -8.10
C THR A 108 8.20 7.30 -7.67
N LEU A 109 7.40 6.38 -8.19
CA LEU A 109 6.08 6.10 -7.65
C LEU A 109 6.22 5.04 -6.55
N SER A 110 5.84 5.39 -5.32
CA SER A 110 5.90 4.47 -4.19
C SER A 110 4.54 4.30 -3.53
N TRP A 111 4.35 3.12 -2.96
CA TRP A 111 3.21 2.81 -2.11
C TRP A 111 3.69 1.98 -0.93
N GLU A 112 3.38 2.43 0.27
CA GLU A 112 3.76 1.76 1.52
C GLU A 112 2.55 1.71 2.44
N PRO A 113 1.78 0.60 2.42
CA PRO A 113 0.59 0.48 3.24
C PRO A 113 0.96 0.39 4.73
N ALA A 114 0.19 1.05 5.58
CA ALA A 114 0.36 0.99 7.04
C ALA A 114 0.09 -0.41 7.63
N CYS A 115 -0.63 -1.25 6.90
CA CYS A 115 -0.94 -2.63 7.27
C CYS A 115 -0.32 -3.65 6.31
N PRO A 116 -0.02 -4.87 6.78
CA PRO A 116 0.42 -5.95 5.91
C PRO A 116 -0.72 -6.30 4.96
N VAL A 117 -0.40 -6.38 3.69
CA VAL A 117 -1.33 -6.76 2.63
C VAL A 117 -0.69 -7.86 1.81
N SER A 118 -1.53 -8.72 1.22
CA SER A 118 -1.09 -9.76 0.30
C SER A 118 -1.92 -9.64 -0.96
N GLY A 119 -1.25 -9.40 -2.08
CA GLY A 119 -1.92 -9.28 -3.37
C GLY A 119 -0.97 -8.88 -4.47
N GLN A 120 -1.56 -8.58 -5.63
CA GLN A 120 -0.84 -8.16 -6.81
C GLN A 120 -1.03 -6.67 -7.02
N VAL A 121 0.05 -5.96 -7.30
CA VAL A 121 0.04 -4.55 -7.71
C VAL A 121 0.57 -4.46 -9.13
N SER A 122 0.05 -3.52 -9.92
CA SER A 122 0.49 -3.27 -11.29
C SER A 122 0.20 -1.82 -11.67
N LEU A 123 1.00 -1.29 -12.59
CA LEU A 123 0.63 -0.07 -13.28
C LEU A 123 -0.48 -0.37 -14.29
N CYS A 124 -1.37 0.59 -14.48
CA CYS A 124 -2.44 0.48 -15.45
C CYS A 124 -2.76 1.85 -16.07
N TRP A 125 -3.34 1.82 -17.26
CA TRP A 125 -3.77 3.00 -18.00
C TRP A 125 -5.29 3.13 -17.91
N CYS A 126 -5.78 4.25 -17.38
CA CYS A 126 -7.19 4.61 -17.30
C CYS A 126 -7.53 5.65 -18.38
N PRO A 127 -8.33 5.30 -19.41
CA PRO A 127 -8.73 6.25 -20.45
C PRO A 127 -9.51 7.44 -19.88
N GLY A 128 -10.43 7.18 -18.96
CA GLY A 128 -11.29 8.18 -18.36
C GLY A 128 -11.90 7.75 -17.02
N PRO A 129 -12.66 8.65 -16.37
CA PRO A 129 -13.38 8.34 -15.14
C PRO A 129 -14.45 7.27 -15.40
N GLY A 130 -14.44 6.17 -14.62
CA GLY A 130 -15.40 5.07 -14.76
C GLY A 130 -14.99 4.00 -15.78
N ASP A 131 -13.97 4.26 -16.59
CA ASP A 131 -13.42 3.26 -17.51
C ASP A 131 -12.57 2.21 -16.77
N SER A 132 -12.49 1.02 -17.36
CA SER A 132 -11.64 -0.04 -16.86
C SER A 132 -10.15 0.32 -16.98
N CYS A 133 -9.39 0.12 -15.92
CA CYS A 133 -7.94 0.35 -15.96
C CYS A 133 -7.23 -0.81 -16.67
N HIS A 134 -6.61 -0.53 -17.81
CA HIS A 134 -5.90 -1.51 -18.62
C HIS A 134 -4.48 -1.73 -18.09
N ARG A 135 -4.19 -2.93 -17.59
CA ARG A 135 -2.89 -3.27 -17.01
C ARG A 135 -1.75 -3.05 -18.02
N LEU A 136 -0.68 -2.38 -17.59
CA LEU A 136 0.58 -2.30 -18.35
C LEU A 136 1.34 -3.61 -18.19
N GLN A 137 1.79 -4.18 -19.31
CA GLN A 137 2.57 -5.41 -19.32
C GLN A 137 3.89 -5.23 -18.56
N HIS A 138 4.36 -6.30 -17.91
CA HIS A 138 5.60 -6.34 -17.11
C HIS A 138 5.69 -5.35 -15.94
N SER A 139 4.58 -4.70 -15.57
CA SER A 139 4.53 -3.81 -14.41
C SER A 139 4.08 -4.53 -13.12
N SER A 140 3.75 -5.81 -13.19
CA SER A 140 3.13 -6.50 -12.07
C SER A 140 4.15 -6.95 -11.02
N GLN A 141 3.85 -6.69 -9.75
CA GLN A 141 4.67 -7.07 -8.60
C GLN A 141 3.77 -7.66 -7.49
N LEU A 142 4.34 -8.47 -6.61
CA LEU A 142 3.66 -8.91 -5.40
C LEU A 142 3.79 -7.84 -4.32
N ALA A 143 2.66 -7.40 -3.77
CA ALA A 143 2.61 -6.44 -2.69
C ALA A 143 2.54 -7.17 -1.34
N HIS A 144 3.64 -7.13 -0.59
CA HIS A 144 3.74 -7.60 0.80
C HIS A 144 4.12 -6.49 1.78
N ARG A 145 4.83 -5.47 1.28
CA ARG A 145 5.33 -4.30 2.02
C ARG A 145 5.31 -3.09 1.07
N ARG A 146 6.37 -2.27 1.11
CA ARG A 146 6.61 -1.18 0.18
C ARG A 146 6.80 -1.68 -1.25
N VAL A 147 6.15 -1.00 -2.18
CA VAL A 147 6.27 -1.21 -3.62
C VAL A 147 6.77 0.08 -4.25
N GLN A 148 7.68 -0.05 -5.22
CA GLN A 148 8.23 1.09 -5.94
C GLN A 148 8.31 0.83 -7.43
N TYR A 149 8.08 1.88 -8.21
CA TYR A 149 8.36 1.97 -9.63
C TYR A 149 9.29 3.17 -9.83
N LEU A 150 10.46 2.92 -10.42
CA LEU A 150 11.46 3.94 -10.70
C LEU A 150 11.25 4.49 -12.12
N LEU A 151 11.74 5.71 -12.36
CA LEU A 151 11.71 6.36 -13.68
C LEU A 151 10.28 6.42 -14.25
N VAL A 152 9.32 6.77 -13.39
CA VAL A 152 7.91 6.87 -13.77
C VAL A 152 7.63 8.26 -14.34
N ASP A 153 7.25 8.29 -15.61
CA ASP A 153 6.74 9.48 -16.27
C ASP A 153 5.38 9.89 -15.69
N THR A 154 5.20 11.20 -15.52
CA THR A 154 3.99 11.74 -14.94
C THR A 154 2.91 11.90 -16.02
N GLN A 155 2.08 10.89 -16.19
CA GLN A 155 1.00 10.86 -17.19
C GLN A 155 -0.38 10.84 -16.50
N PRO A 156 -1.37 11.69 -16.87
CA PRO A 156 -2.68 11.77 -16.20
C PRO A 156 -3.45 10.45 -16.13
N GLN A 157 -3.31 9.62 -17.16
CA GLN A 157 -3.98 8.32 -17.28
C GLN A 157 -3.23 7.19 -16.57
N LEU A 158 -2.02 7.42 -16.07
CA LEU A 158 -1.25 6.40 -15.38
C LEU A 158 -1.73 6.24 -13.94
N CYS A 159 -2.13 5.03 -13.60
CA CYS A 159 -2.67 4.67 -12.30
C CYS A 159 -1.97 3.44 -11.73
N LEU A 160 -2.05 3.30 -10.42
CA LEU A 160 -1.66 2.11 -9.68
C LEU A 160 -2.91 1.28 -9.40
N LYS A 161 -2.88 -0.01 -9.74
CA LYS A 161 -3.95 -0.96 -9.43
C LYS A 161 -3.42 -2.05 -8.51
N PHE A 162 -4.17 -2.33 -7.46
CA PHE A 162 -3.97 -3.50 -6.63
C PHE A 162 -5.18 -4.40 -6.63
N SER A 163 -4.94 -5.68 -6.53
CA SER A 163 -5.96 -6.72 -6.49
C SER A 163 -5.54 -7.81 -5.51
N ASN A 164 -6.48 -8.23 -4.67
CA ASN A 164 -6.37 -9.41 -3.83
C ASN A 164 -7.65 -10.26 -3.96
N SER A 165 -7.81 -11.26 -3.10
CA SER A 165 -9.00 -12.13 -3.10
C SER A 165 -10.29 -11.40 -2.71
N TRP A 166 -10.22 -10.21 -2.14
CA TRP A 166 -11.37 -9.47 -1.59
C TRP A 166 -11.81 -8.30 -2.46
N GLY A 167 -10.97 -7.86 -3.40
CA GLY A 167 -11.31 -6.77 -4.28
C GLY A 167 -10.15 -6.24 -5.10
N SER A 168 -10.43 -5.15 -5.81
CA SER A 168 -9.42 -4.39 -6.54
C SER A 168 -9.65 -2.90 -6.39
N TRP A 169 -8.54 -2.17 -6.26
CA TRP A 169 -8.54 -0.73 -6.03
C TRP A 169 -7.59 -0.07 -7.02
N VAL A 170 -7.95 1.12 -7.47
CA VAL A 170 -7.20 1.89 -8.45
C VAL A 170 -7.00 3.31 -7.94
N ARG A 171 -5.74 3.79 -7.99
CA ARG A 171 -5.39 5.17 -7.62
C ARG A 171 -4.59 5.83 -8.74
N CYS A 172 -5.03 6.99 -9.19
CA CYS A 172 -4.38 7.75 -10.26
C CYS A 172 -3.70 9.00 -9.67
N PRO A 173 -2.41 8.93 -9.29
CA PRO A 173 -1.72 10.01 -8.57
C PRO A 173 -1.56 11.29 -9.40
N PHE A 174 -1.70 11.21 -10.72
CA PHE A 174 -1.43 12.30 -11.66
C PHE A 174 -2.69 13.04 -12.14
N LYS A 175 -3.89 12.55 -11.83
CA LYS A 175 -5.15 13.07 -12.39
C LYS A 175 -5.42 14.56 -12.07
N GLN A 176 -4.87 15.08 -10.98
CA GLN A 176 -5.07 16.48 -10.54
C GLN A 176 -3.88 17.40 -10.86
N ARG A 177 -2.80 16.87 -11.43
CA ARG A 177 -1.60 17.66 -11.75
C ARG A 177 -1.84 18.30 -13.12
N HIS A 178 -1.84 19.63 -13.19
CA HIS A 178 -1.76 20.34 -14.45
C HIS A 178 -0.37 20.10 -15.02
N PHE A 179 -0.27 19.21 -16.01
CA PHE A 179 0.99 19.00 -16.71
C PHE A 179 1.15 20.09 -17.77
N PRO A 180 2.32 20.77 -17.84
CA PRO A 180 2.66 21.51 -19.04
C PRO A 180 2.71 20.50 -20.19
N THR A 181 2.06 20.85 -21.29
CA THR A 181 2.01 20.03 -22.51
C THR A 181 3.44 19.66 -22.90
N PRO A 182 3.80 18.37 -22.99
CA PRO A 182 5.12 17.99 -23.50
C PRO A 182 5.25 18.53 -24.93
N PRO A 183 6.41 19.06 -25.33
CA PRO A 183 6.69 19.23 -26.76
C PRO A 183 6.52 17.86 -27.41
N THR A 184 5.67 17.80 -28.44
CA THR A 184 5.28 16.58 -29.17
C THR A 184 6.47 15.64 -29.39
N SER A 185 6.59 14.61 -28.55
CA SER A 185 7.54 13.53 -28.77
C SER A 185 6.95 12.59 -29.83
N ARG A 186 7.79 12.19 -30.78
CA ARG A 186 7.47 11.35 -31.96
C ARG A 186 7.12 9.89 -31.63
N CYS A 187 6.70 9.57 -30.42
CA CYS A 187 6.38 8.21 -30.03
C CYS A 187 4.86 8.06 -29.86
N THR A 188 4.20 7.62 -30.92
CA THR A 188 2.80 7.18 -30.90
C THR A 188 2.72 5.76 -30.33
N CYS A 189 1.93 5.56 -29.27
CA CYS A 189 1.51 4.24 -28.84
C CYS A 189 0.47 3.70 -29.82
N VAL A 190 0.73 2.54 -30.43
CA VAL A 190 -0.27 1.80 -31.22
C VAL A 190 -1.17 1.05 -30.25
N THR A 191 -2.45 1.45 -30.15
CA THR A 191 -3.47 0.64 -29.51
C THR A 191 -3.76 -0.56 -30.40
N GLY A 192 -3.25 -1.73 -30.03
CA GLY A 192 -3.45 -2.98 -30.77
C GLY A 192 -4.92 -3.40 -30.76
N GLY A 193 -5.64 -3.03 -31.81
CA GLY A 193 -6.98 -3.52 -32.14
C GLY A 193 -7.14 -3.54 -33.66
N GLY A 194 -6.94 -4.71 -34.26
CA GLY A 194 -7.18 -4.98 -35.68
C GLY A 194 -5.91 -5.09 -36.53
N HIS A 195 -5.71 -6.26 -37.13
CA HIS A 195 -4.76 -6.44 -38.24
C HIS A 195 -5.14 -5.49 -39.39
N SER A 196 -4.38 -4.43 -39.57
CA SER A 196 -4.36 -3.64 -40.79
C SER A 196 -2.94 -3.12 -40.98
N SER A 197 -2.23 -3.79 -41.89
CA SER A 197 -0.89 -3.41 -42.33
C SER A 197 -1.00 -2.11 -43.14
N GLN A 198 -0.77 -0.96 -42.51
CA GLN A 198 -0.39 0.24 -43.27
C GLN A 198 1.13 0.31 -43.40
N PRO A 199 1.67 0.59 -44.61
CA PRO A 199 3.11 0.60 -44.84
C PRO A 199 3.77 1.78 -44.13
N ALA A 200 4.94 1.51 -43.54
CA ALA A 200 5.79 2.51 -42.94
C ALA A 200 6.26 3.53 -43.99
N ASP A 201 6.08 4.81 -43.67
CA ASP A 201 6.53 5.95 -44.48
C ASP A 201 8.08 6.01 -44.49
N PRO A 202 8.76 5.86 -45.64
CA PRO A 202 10.21 5.68 -45.72
C PRO A 202 11.05 6.92 -45.34
N HIS A 203 10.43 8.06 -45.00
CA HIS A 203 11.14 9.32 -44.72
C HIS A 203 11.52 9.58 -43.26
N SER A 204 11.34 8.62 -42.35
CA SER A 204 11.80 8.75 -40.96
C SER A 204 13.03 7.88 -40.66
N ARG A 205 14.17 8.20 -41.29
CA ARG A 205 15.46 7.63 -40.88
C ARG A 205 16.03 8.48 -39.73
N PRO A 206 16.25 7.94 -38.51
CA PRO A 206 17.02 8.64 -37.49
C PRO A 206 18.47 8.80 -37.96
N ALA A 207 19.08 9.93 -37.61
CA ALA A 207 20.50 10.16 -37.84
C ALA A 207 21.32 9.06 -37.16
N HIS A 208 22.29 8.50 -37.90
CA HIS A 208 23.30 7.63 -37.35
C HIS A 208 24.16 8.38 -36.31
N PHE A 209 24.70 7.59 -35.37
CA PHE A 209 25.79 7.89 -34.42
C PHE A 209 25.40 8.45 -33.06
N LEU A 210 25.35 7.56 -32.06
CA LEU A 210 26.44 7.42 -31.08
C LEU A 210 26.65 5.92 -30.81
N GLN A 211 27.73 5.35 -31.32
CA GLN A 211 28.18 4.00 -30.92
C GLN A 211 28.73 4.03 -29.49
N PRO A 212 28.51 2.98 -28.67
CA PRO A 212 29.25 2.81 -27.43
C PRO A 212 30.71 2.46 -27.78
N GLN A 213 31.64 3.27 -27.26
CA GLN A 213 33.08 3.00 -27.33
C GLN A 213 33.39 1.71 -26.57
N LEU A 214 33.82 0.67 -27.29
CA LEU A 214 34.38 -0.54 -26.72
C LEU A 214 35.89 -0.32 -26.55
N THR A 215 36.32 0.07 -25.36
CA THR A 215 37.75 0.16 -25.04
C THR A 215 38.35 -1.24 -25.01
N SER A 216 38.97 -1.63 -26.12
CA SER A 216 39.92 -2.73 -26.20
C SER A 216 41.17 -2.38 -25.37
N LYS A 217 41.39 -3.09 -24.26
CA LYS A 217 42.69 -3.09 -23.57
C LYS A 217 43.62 -4.04 -24.33
N LEU A 218 44.68 -3.48 -24.92
CA LEU A 218 45.80 -4.24 -25.49
C LEU A 218 46.66 -4.84 -24.36
N PRO A 219 47.23 -6.05 -24.49
CA PRO A 219 48.07 -6.65 -23.45
C PRO A 219 49.46 -5.98 -23.40
N LEU A 220 49.99 -5.81 -22.19
CA LEU A 220 51.39 -5.44 -21.95
C LEU A 220 52.34 -6.59 -22.35
N PRO A 221 53.50 -6.31 -22.96
CA PRO A 221 54.49 -7.34 -23.24
C PRO A 221 55.27 -7.71 -21.97
N LEU A 222 55.50 -9.01 -21.79
CA LEU A 222 56.43 -9.56 -20.79
C LEU A 222 57.88 -9.19 -21.13
N PRO A 223 58.71 -8.77 -20.16
CA PRO A 223 60.14 -8.72 -20.36
C PRO A 223 60.74 -10.13 -20.22
N SER A 224 61.56 -10.47 -21.21
CA SER A 224 62.53 -11.57 -21.15
C SER A 224 63.59 -11.28 -20.09
N TRP A 225 63.96 -12.29 -19.30
CA TRP A 225 65.27 -12.68 -18.72
C TRP A 225 65.00 -13.59 -17.52
#